data_AF-A0A2A2EK37-F1
#
_entry.id   AF-A0A2A2EK37-F1
#
_cell.length_a   1.000
_cell.length_b   1.000
_cell.length_c   1.000
_cell.angle_alpha   90.00
_cell.angle_beta   90.00
_cell.angle_gamma   90.00
#
_symmetry.space_group_name_H-M   'P 1'
#
loop_
_entity.id
_entity.type
_entity.pdbx_description
1 polymer ?
#
loop_
_entity_poly.entity_id
_entity_poly.type
_entity_poly.pdbx_seq_one_letter_code
_entity_poly.pdbx_strand_id
1 'polypeptide(L)' 'MRRCTRCGSELNERAKVCPVCGTPVDGERAHLRRMVVAMLVAAVVVAALLVVRSRQLGLGGAGVTSEAAAVAMWAPLH' A
#
# COMPACT_ATOMS: atom_id res chain seq x y z
N MET A 1 -25.03 26.96 -0.32
CA MET A 1 -23.82 27.67 0.19
C MET A 1 -22.80 26.68 0.72
N ARG A 2 -21.63 26.60 0.08
CA ARG A 2 -20.51 25.74 0.48
C ARG A 2 -19.49 26.62 1.21
N ARG A 3 -18.81 26.12 2.24
CA ARG A 3 -17.75 26.87 2.95
C ARG A 3 -16.43 26.13 2.88
N CYS A 4 -15.34 26.89 2.88
CA CYS A 4 -14.00 26.33 2.88
C CYS A 4 -13.72 25.61 4.20
N THR A 5 -13.25 24.36 4.15
CA THR A 5 -12.89 23.57 5.34
C THR A 5 -11.68 24.12 6.09
N ARG A 6 -10.83 24.91 5.42
CA ARG A 6 -9.61 25.48 6.00
C ARG A 6 -9.80 26.87 6.62
N CYS A 7 -10.55 27.76 5.96
CA CYS A 7 -10.68 29.16 6.38
C CYS A 7 -12.12 29.62 6.67
N GLY A 8 -13.12 28.78 6.41
CA GLY A 8 -14.53 29.11 6.68
C GLY A 8 -15.17 30.09 5.69
N SER A 9 -14.43 30.63 4.71
CA SER A 9 -14.98 31.55 3.72
C SER A 9 -16.08 30.88 2.89
N GLU A 10 -17.05 31.67 2.43
CA GLU A 10 -18.02 31.19 1.46
C GLU A 10 -17.33 30.84 0.13
N LEU A 11 -17.72 29.71 -0.41
CA LEU A 11 -17.27 29.19 -1.69
C LEU A 11 -18.45 29.17 -2.64
N ASN A 12 -18.23 29.67 -3.85
CA ASN A 12 -19.14 29.45 -4.96
C ASN A 12 -19.23 27.93 -5.21
N GLU A 13 -20.41 27.44 -5.57
CA GLU A 13 -20.69 26.01 -5.80
C GLU A 13 -19.80 25.39 -6.88
N ARG A 14 -19.25 26.22 -7.78
CA ARG A 14 -18.32 25.82 -8.85
C ARG A 14 -16.85 26.11 -8.55
N ALA A 15 -16.52 26.68 -7.38
CA ALA A 15 -15.15 27.04 -7.04
C ALA A 15 -14.32 25.78 -6.76
N LYS A 16 -13.34 25.49 -7.63
CA LYS A 16 -12.36 24.40 -7.46
C LYS A 16 -11.29 24.73 -6.43
N VAL A 17 -11.03 26.03 -6.22
CA VAL A 17 -10.03 26.57 -5.30
C VAL A 17 -10.66 27.71 -4.51
N CYS A 18 -10.33 27.79 -3.22
CA CYS A 18 -10.79 28.88 -2.38
C CYS A 18 -10.11 30.21 -2.80
N PRO A 19 -10.87 31.27 -3.11
CA PRO A 19 -10.30 32.57 -3.49
C PRO A 19 -9.64 33.30 -2.32
N VAL A 20 -9.93 32.90 -1.07
CA VAL A 20 -9.40 33.55 0.14
C VAL A 20 -8.09 32.91 0.60
N CYS A 21 -8.01 31.59 0.67
CA CYS A 21 -6.84 30.90 1.23
C CYS A 21 -6.05 30.05 0.22
N GLY A 22 -6.50 29.96 -1.02
CA GLY A 22 -5.84 29.19 -2.09
C GLY A 22 -5.94 27.67 -1.96
N THR A 23 -6.67 27.14 -0.96
CA THR A 23 -6.80 25.69 -0.78
C THR A 23 -7.76 25.10 -1.83
N PRO A 24 -7.38 24.00 -2.51
CA PRO A 24 -8.27 23.30 -3.43
C PRO A 24 -9.45 22.71 -2.67
N VAL A 25 -10.66 23.08 -3.07
CA VAL A 25 -11.93 22.66 -2.44
C VAL A 25 -12.17 21.16 -2.64
N ASP A 26 -11.64 20.60 -3.74
CA ASP A 26 -11.71 19.18 -4.07
C ASP A 26 -10.47 18.38 -3.63
N GLY A 27 -9.47 19.02 -3.02
CA GLY A 27 -8.15 18.44 -2.75
C GLY A 27 -8.12 17.38 -1.64
N GLU A 28 -9.00 17.50 -0.64
CA GLU A 28 -8.99 16.60 0.53
C GLU A 28 -9.34 15.15 0.15
N ARG A 29 -10.23 14.97 -0.83
CA ARG A 29 -10.67 13.64 -1.29
C ARG A 29 -9.67 12.99 -2.24
N ALA A 30 -8.84 13.76 -2.94
CA ALA A 30 -7.90 13.23 -3.92
C ALA A 30 -6.70 12.54 -3.24
N HIS A 31 -6.19 13.10 -2.14
CA HIS A 31 -5.04 12.53 -1.43
C HIS A 31 -5.42 11.26 -0.65
N LEU A 32 -6.55 11.27 0.06
CA LEU A 32 -7.02 10.11 0.81
C LEU A 32 -7.41 8.94 -0.12
N ARG A 33 -8.09 9.24 -1.24
CA ARG A 33 -8.42 8.20 -2.24
C ARG A 33 -7.16 7.60 -2.87
N ARG A 34 -6.11 8.39 -3.11
CA ARG A 34 -4.84 7.86 -3.63
C ARG A 34 -4.17 6.89 -2.64
N MET A 35 -4.15 7.20 -1.35
CA MET A 35 -3.60 6.29 -0.35
C MET A 35 -4.42 5.00 -0.21
N VAL A 36 -5.75 5.10 -0.20
CA VAL A 36 -6.63 3.92 -0.15
C VAL A 36 -6.46 3.06 -1.41
N VAL A 37 -6.42 3.65 -2.59
CA VAL A 37 -6.20 2.92 -3.86
C VAL A 37 -4.82 2.28 -3.86
N ALA A 38 -3.75 2.98 -3.46
CA ALA A 38 -2.41 2.41 -3.38
C ALA A 38 -2.35 1.23 -2.40
N MET A 39 -2.99 1.35 -1.23
CA MET A 39 -3.07 0.28 -0.24
C MET A 39 -3.85 -0.94 -0.76
N LEU A 40 -4.99 -0.72 -1.43
CA LEU A 40 -5.78 -1.79 -2.03
C LEU A 40 -5.03 -2.48 -3.18
N VAL A 41 -4.38 -1.72 -4.07
CA VAL A 41 -3.56 -2.27 -5.16
C VAL A 41 -2.42 -3.11 -4.58
N ALA A 42 -1.70 -2.59 -3.58
CA ALA A 42 -0.65 -3.35 -2.90
C ALA A 42 -1.19 -4.64 -2.26
N ALA A 43 -2.33 -4.57 -1.57
CA ALA A 43 -2.96 -5.75 -0.95
C ALA A 43 -3.38 -6.80 -1.99
N VAL A 44 -3.96 -6.38 -3.12
CA VAL A 44 -4.35 -7.27 -4.22
C VAL A 44 -3.11 -7.89 -4.87
N VAL A 45 -2.05 -7.11 -5.10
CA VAL A 45 -0.78 -7.61 -5.64
C VAL A 45 -0.15 -8.62 -4.68
N VAL A 46 -0.09 -8.34 -3.38
CA VAL A 46 0.44 -9.27 -2.37
C VAL A 46 -0.41 -10.55 -2.33
N ALA A 47 -1.74 -10.45 -2.29
CA ALA A 47 -2.63 -11.61 -2.32
C ALA A 47 -2.44 -12.44 -3.59
N ALA A 48 -2.33 -11.79 -4.76
CA ALA A 48 -2.06 -12.47 -6.02
C ALA A 48 -0.70 -13.19 -6.01
N LEU A 49 0.36 -12.55 -5.50
CA LEU A 49 1.69 -13.17 -5.36
C LEU A 49 1.66 -14.36 -4.40
N LEU A 50 0.93 -14.27 -3.28
CA LEU A 50 0.74 -15.37 -2.34
C LEU A 50 -0.03 -16.55 -2.97
N VAL A 51 -1.08 -16.26 -3.76
CA VAL A 51 -1.85 -17.28 -4.49
C VAL A 51 -1.02 -17.90 -5.63
N VAL A 52 -0.23 -17.13 -6.36
CA VAL A 52 0.67 -17.66 -7.39
C VAL A 52 1.73 -18.53 -6.75
N ARG A 53 2.31 -18.10 -5.63
CA ARG A 53 3.30 -18.88 -4.88
C ARG A 53 2.70 -20.18 -4.33
N SER A 54 1.48 -20.16 -3.80
CA SER A 54 0.82 -21.39 -3.33
C SER A 54 0.52 -22.38 -4.46
N ARG A 55 0.21 -21.89 -5.66
CA ARG A 55 0.07 -22.75 -6.84
C ARG A 55 1.39 -23.38 -7.29
N GLN A 56 2.52 -22.68 -7.15
CA GLN A 56 3.86 -23.24 -7.42
C GLN A 56 4.23 -24.36 -6.43
N LEU A 57 3.80 -24.26 -5.17
CA LEU A 57 3.99 -25.30 -4.16
C LEU A 57 3.05 -26.51 -4.32
N GLY A 58 1.99 -26.40 -5.13
CA GLY A 58 1.03 -27.48 -5.37
C GLY A 58 1.44 -28.53 -6.41
N LEU A 59 2.44 -28.25 -7.26
CA LEU A 59 3.04 -29.22 -8.20
C LEU A 59 4.52 -29.53 -7.92
N GLY A 60 5.08 -29.00 -6.84
CA GLY A 60 6.50 -29.08 -6.49
C GLY A 60 6.77 -29.80 -5.18
N GLY A 61 6.28 -31.04 -5.03
CA GLY A 61 6.74 -31.94 -3.98
C GLY A 61 8.15 -32.47 -4.27
N ALA A 62 9.18 -31.63 -4.14
CA ALA A 62 10.57 -32.03 -3.89
C ALA A 62 11.44 -30.79 -3.64
N GLY A 63 11.91 -30.64 -2.40
CA GLY A 63 13.18 -29.96 -2.10
C GLY A 63 13.14 -28.45 -1.82
N VAL A 64 12.49 -28.04 -0.73
CA VAL A 64 13.06 -26.94 0.08
C VAL A 64 14.01 -27.59 1.09
N THR A 65 15.28 -27.71 0.73
CA THR A 65 16.34 -27.92 1.73
C THR A 65 17.23 -26.69 1.71
N SER A 66 16.77 -25.65 2.41
CA SER A 66 17.57 -24.60 3.04
C SER A 66 16.90 -24.43 4.41
N GLU A 67 17.46 -24.74 5.57
CA GLU A 67 18.83 -24.70 6.07
C GLU A 67 18.92 -25.67 7.26
N ALA A 68 19.69 -26.77 7.17
CA ALA A 68 19.97 -27.61 8.34
C ALA A 68 21.36 -28.24 8.36
N ALA A 69 22.18 -28.13 7.29
CA ALA A 69 23.45 -28.86 7.20
C ALA A 69 24.72 -28.00 7.39
N ALA A 70 24.65 -26.66 7.43
CA ALA A 70 25.87 -25.83 7.43
C ALA A 70 26.42 -25.45 8.82
N VAL A 71 25.66 -25.62 9.92
CA VAL A 71 26.13 -25.22 11.27
C VAL A 71 26.91 -26.34 11.98
N ALA A 72 26.97 -27.55 11.42
CA ALA A 72 27.64 -28.71 12.03
C ALA A 72 29.13 -28.89 11.63
N MET A 73 29.79 -27.90 11.01
CA MET A 73 31.18 -28.03 10.54
C MET A 73 32.23 -27.22 11.31
N TRP A 74 31.84 -26.56 12.41
CA TRP A 74 32.78 -25.92 13.33
C TRP A 74 32.66 -26.52 14.73
N ALA A 75 32.75 -27.85 14.82
CA ALA A 75 33.13 -28.51 16.07
C ALA A 75 34.67 -28.45 16.15
N PRO A 76 35.27 -27.60 17.00
CA PRO A 76 36.71 -27.64 17.23
C PRO A 76 37.05 -28.95 17.94
N LEU A 77 37.73 -29.84 17.22
CA LEU A 77 38.44 -30.96 17.81
C LEU A 77 39.90 -30.51 18.04
N HIS A 78 40.16 -29.94 19.21
CA HIS A 78 41.45 -29.92 19.91
C HIS A 78 41.25 -29.35 21.32
#